data_AF-A0A944W3P5-F1
#
_entry.id   AF-A0A944W3P5-F1
#
_cell.length_a   1.000
_cell.length_b   1.000
_cell.length_c   1.000
_cell.angle_alpha   90.00
_cell.angle_beta   90.00
_cell.angle_gamma   90.00
#
_symmetry.space_group_name_H-M   'P 1'
#
loop_
_entity.id
_entity.type
_entity.pdbx_description
1 polymer ?
#
loop_
_entity_poly.entity_id
_entity_poly.type
_entity_poly.pdbx_seq_one_letter_code
_entity_poly.pdbx_strand_id
1 'polypeptide(L)'
;MTYDPGFDTFDPEPPEAPRDFTSRVVNAALLNRRTFRDIQEDPTGTAQVYVLVAAAAVAAGIGSIDDPTLAIQNAFLTVAGWLIYSHVAWFMRSYIFDSIHAEASRPNMMRVVGIAYGAGLFRALGIVPGIGELIFALATIWIVVAIAVGLKSTLAFKDYGPVVGIIAIGVLLNFTLSAFVFAFG
;
A
#
# COMPACT_ATOMS: atom_id res chain seq x y z
N MET A 1 -3.53 -43.97 -35.27
CA MET A 1 -3.12 -42.56 -35.23
C MET A 1 -4.34 -41.77 -34.79
N THR A 2 -4.39 -41.41 -33.52
CA THR A 2 -5.49 -40.66 -32.91
C THR A 2 -5.12 -39.19 -33.01
N TYR A 3 -5.86 -38.43 -33.82
CA TYR A 3 -5.73 -36.97 -33.90
C TYR A 3 -6.43 -36.37 -32.67
N ASP A 4 -5.64 -35.79 -31.77
CA ASP A 4 -6.11 -34.97 -30.65
C ASP A 4 -6.11 -33.50 -31.13
N PRO A 5 -7.27 -32.88 -31.35
CA PRO A 5 -7.32 -31.46 -31.65
C PRO A 5 -7.11 -30.72 -30.34
N GLY A 6 -5.83 -30.63 -29.94
CA GLY A 6 -5.41 -29.69 -28.92
C GLY A 6 -5.84 -28.30 -29.38
N PHE A 7 -6.99 -27.85 -28.90
CA PHE A 7 -7.30 -26.45 -28.85
C PHE A 7 -6.29 -25.86 -27.88
N ASP A 8 -5.13 -25.48 -28.43
CA ASP A 8 -4.35 -24.39 -27.89
C ASP A 8 -5.28 -23.18 -27.94
N THR A 9 -6.18 -23.10 -26.96
CA THR A 9 -6.84 -21.84 -26.63
C THR A 9 -5.69 -20.92 -26.33
N PHE A 10 -5.32 -20.10 -27.30
CA PHE A 10 -4.51 -18.93 -27.07
C PHE A 10 -5.29 -18.11 -26.04
N ASP A 11 -5.00 -18.37 -24.78
CA ASP A 11 -5.32 -17.52 -23.66
C ASP A 11 -4.11 -16.61 -23.54
N PRO A 12 -4.06 -15.50 -24.32
CA PRO A 12 -2.97 -14.57 -24.17
C PRO A 12 -2.96 -14.19 -22.71
N GLU A 13 -1.80 -14.39 -22.05
CA GLU A 13 -1.62 -13.76 -20.76
C GLU A 13 -2.11 -12.32 -20.90
N PRO A 14 -3.03 -11.89 -20.04
CA PRO A 14 -3.58 -10.56 -20.12
C PRO A 14 -2.42 -9.57 -20.25
N PRO A 15 -2.55 -8.51 -21.08
CA PRO A 15 -1.43 -7.66 -21.47
C PRO A 15 -0.57 -7.32 -20.25
N GLU A 16 0.74 -7.52 -20.39
CA GLU A 16 1.72 -7.21 -19.33
C GLU A 16 1.37 -5.85 -18.74
N ALA A 17 1.23 -5.78 -17.41
CA ALA A 17 0.98 -4.51 -16.76
C ALA A 17 2.07 -3.51 -17.19
N PRO A 18 1.73 -2.24 -17.49
CA PRO A 18 2.75 -1.28 -17.90
C PRO A 18 3.87 -1.23 -16.86
N ARG A 19 5.11 -1.49 -17.29
CA ARG A 19 6.28 -1.56 -16.42
C ARG A 19 6.76 -0.19 -15.93
N ASP A 20 6.21 0.89 -16.47
CA ASP A 20 6.56 2.26 -16.07
C ASP A 20 6.06 2.57 -14.65
N PHE A 21 6.91 3.25 -13.88
CA PHE A 21 6.69 3.54 -12.46
C PHE A 21 5.40 4.33 -12.22
N THR A 22 5.12 5.36 -13.02
CA THR A 22 3.90 6.17 -12.90
C THR A 22 2.65 5.32 -13.11
N SER A 23 2.68 4.43 -14.12
CA SER A 23 1.56 3.54 -14.39
C SER A 23 1.31 2.58 -13.23
N ARG A 24 2.36 2.06 -12.59
CA ARG A 24 2.23 1.23 -11.38
C ARG A 24 1.60 2.01 -10.23
N VAL A 25 2.00 3.25 -10.00
CA VAL A 25 1.41 4.11 -8.96
C VAL A 25 -0.08 4.33 -9.21
N VAL A 26 -0.46 4.71 -10.43
CA VAL A 26 -1.87 4.94 -10.80
C VAL A 26 -2.68 3.66 -10.68
N ASN A 27 -2.17 2.55 -11.20
CA ASN A 27 -2.84 1.25 -11.13
C ASN A 27 -3.03 0.76 -9.69
N ALA A 28 -2.03 0.96 -8.82
CA ALA A 28 -2.16 0.64 -7.40
C ALA A 28 -3.21 1.52 -6.71
N ALA A 29 -3.27 2.81 -7.02
CA ALA A 29 -4.32 3.70 -6.55
C ALA A 29 -5.72 3.32 -7.08
N LEU A 30 -5.79 2.73 -8.27
CA LEU A 30 -7.01 2.13 -8.85
C LEU A 30 -7.25 0.67 -8.39
N LEU A 31 -6.52 0.20 -7.37
CA LEU A 31 -6.70 -1.12 -6.76
C LEU A 31 -6.44 -2.30 -7.72
N ASN A 32 -5.58 -2.11 -8.73
CA ASN A 32 -5.21 -3.15 -9.68
C ASN A 32 -4.38 -4.24 -8.99
N ARG A 33 -5.00 -5.42 -8.83
CA ARG A 33 -4.39 -6.60 -8.19
C ARG A 33 -3.12 -7.11 -8.88
N ARG A 34 -2.98 -6.92 -10.19
CA ARG A 34 -1.78 -7.38 -10.92
C ARG A 34 -0.57 -6.56 -10.49
N THR A 35 -0.69 -5.25 -10.46
CA THR A 35 0.38 -4.33 -10.04
C THR A 35 0.95 -4.66 -8.67
N PHE A 36 0.11 -5.04 -7.71
CA PHE A 36 0.60 -5.45 -6.39
C PHE A 36 1.42 -6.75 -6.41
N ARG A 37 1.02 -7.75 -7.22
CA ARG A 37 1.79 -8.99 -7.40
C ARG A 37 3.08 -8.72 -8.15
N ASP A 38 3.01 -7.94 -9.23
CA ASP A 38 4.18 -7.62 -10.06
C ASP A 38 5.26 -6.90 -9.25
N ILE A 39 4.88 -5.92 -8.42
CA ILE A 39 5.85 -5.18 -7.62
C ILE A 39 6.36 -5.96 -6.39
N GLN A 40 5.60 -6.96 -5.92
CA GLN A 40 6.03 -7.79 -4.80
C GLN A 40 7.34 -8.52 -5.13
N GLU A 41 7.41 -9.08 -6.34
CA GLU A 41 8.50 -9.93 -6.82
C GLU A 41 9.59 -9.16 -7.56
N ASP A 42 9.35 -7.89 -7.93
CA ASP A 42 10.31 -7.03 -8.64
C ASP A 42 11.29 -6.33 -7.66
N PRO A 43 12.58 -6.73 -7.63
CA PRO A 43 13.56 -6.12 -6.73
C PRO A 43 13.85 -4.65 -7.05
N THR A 44 13.71 -4.24 -8.31
CA THR A 44 13.93 -2.85 -8.74
C THR A 44 12.83 -1.92 -8.21
N GLY A 45 11.65 -2.49 -7.90
CA GLY A 45 10.52 -1.81 -7.29
C GLY A 45 10.79 -1.30 -5.87
N THR A 46 11.85 -1.77 -5.19
CA THR A 46 12.21 -1.27 -3.85
C THR A 46 12.49 0.23 -3.86
N ALA A 47 13.43 0.68 -4.70
CA ALA A 47 13.83 2.08 -4.73
C ALA A 47 12.67 3.01 -5.15
N GLN A 48 11.87 2.56 -6.12
CA GLN A 48 10.64 3.22 -6.57
C GLN A 48 9.68 3.49 -5.39
N VAL A 49 9.47 2.48 -4.54
CA VAL A 49 8.55 2.58 -3.41
C VAL A 49 9.08 3.53 -2.32
N TYR A 50 10.39 3.53 -2.04
CA TYR A 50 10.96 4.51 -1.10
C TYR A 50 10.73 5.95 -1.56
N VAL A 51 10.99 6.23 -2.85
CA VAL A 51 10.74 7.55 -3.45
C VAL A 51 9.25 7.91 -3.37
N LEU A 52 8.37 6.96 -3.67
CA LEU A 52 6.93 7.18 -3.60
C LEU A 52 6.45 7.50 -2.19
N VAL A 53 6.93 6.78 -1.18
CA VAL A 53 6.54 7.01 0.22
C VAL A 53 7.08 8.35 0.70
N ALA A 54 8.31 8.73 0.31
CA ALA A 54 8.83 10.06 0.58
C ALA A 54 7.97 11.15 -0.07
N ALA A 55 7.54 10.96 -1.32
CA ALA A 55 6.62 11.88 -2.00
C ALA A 55 5.25 11.95 -1.30
N ALA A 56 4.71 10.81 -0.85
CA ALA A 56 3.47 10.77 -0.07
C ALA A 56 3.60 11.49 1.29
N ALA A 57 4.76 11.41 1.93
CA ALA A 57 5.04 12.14 3.17
C ALA A 57 5.09 13.66 2.93
N VAL A 58 5.74 14.10 1.86
CA VAL A 58 5.73 15.51 1.42
C VAL A 58 4.30 15.96 1.10
N ALA A 59 3.52 15.15 0.37
CA ALA A 59 2.12 15.44 0.07
C ALA A 59 1.27 15.59 1.34
N ALA A 60 1.48 14.73 2.34
CA ALA A 60 0.80 14.84 3.63
C ALA A 60 1.17 16.14 4.36
N GLY A 61 2.46 16.53 4.34
CA GLY A 61 2.90 17.81 4.91
C GLY A 61 2.31 19.03 4.20
N ILE A 62 2.26 19.02 2.86
CA ILE A 62 1.61 20.07 2.06
C ILE A 62 0.12 20.17 2.38
N GLY A 63 -0.55 19.02 2.57
CA GLY A 63 -1.96 18.95 2.89
C GLY A 63 -2.34 19.61 4.22
N SER A 64 -1.37 19.85 5.11
CA SER A 64 -1.56 20.54 6.38
C SER A 64 -0.56 21.67 6.57
N ILE A 65 -0.16 22.35 5.48
CA ILE A 65 0.91 23.36 5.48
C ILE A 65 0.60 24.60 6.31
N ASP A 66 -0.69 24.86 6.58
CA ASP A 66 -1.15 26.00 7.38
C ASP A 66 -0.65 25.93 8.83
N ASP A 67 -0.31 24.73 9.31
CA ASP A 67 0.34 24.49 10.59
C ASP A 67 1.66 23.73 10.35
N PRO A 68 2.82 24.40 10.48
CA PRO A 68 4.12 23.77 10.26
C PRO A 68 4.38 22.56 11.17
N THR A 69 3.87 22.56 12.40
CA THR A 69 4.02 21.44 13.33
C THR A 69 3.21 20.25 12.84
N LEU A 70 1.93 20.47 12.48
CA LEU A 70 1.09 19.41 11.91
C LEU A 70 1.65 18.88 10.58
N ALA A 71 2.22 19.74 9.73
CA ALA A 71 2.87 19.34 8.49
C ALA A 71 4.03 18.36 8.72
N ILE A 72 4.91 18.67 9.67
CA ILE A 72 6.04 17.81 10.03
C ILE A 72 5.54 16.51 10.64
N GLN A 73 4.55 16.57 11.54
CA GLN A 73 3.95 15.39 12.16
C GLN A 73 3.29 14.47 11.13
N ASN A 74 2.50 15.00 10.20
CA ASN A 74 1.83 14.23 9.15
C ASN A 74 2.82 13.59 8.16
N ALA A 75 3.90 14.30 7.82
CA ALA A 75 4.98 13.73 7.01
C ALA A 75 5.66 12.56 7.74
N PHE A 76 6.00 12.74 9.02
CA PHE A 76 6.58 11.68 9.86
C PHE A 76 5.63 10.47 10.00
N LEU A 77 4.37 10.71 10.33
CA LEU A 77 3.34 9.67 10.50
C LEU A 77 3.08 8.90 9.20
N THR A 78 3.23 9.54 8.04
CA THR A 78 3.10 8.86 6.75
C THR A 78 4.20 7.82 6.54
N VAL A 79 5.45 8.16 6.83
CA VAL A 79 6.58 7.22 6.73
C VAL A 79 6.48 6.14 7.81
N ALA A 80 6.20 6.53 9.05
CA ALA A 80 6.06 5.60 10.16
C ALA A 80 4.92 4.60 9.91
N GLY A 81 3.78 5.08 9.38
CA GLY A 81 2.65 4.24 9.06
C GLY A 81 2.94 3.23 7.97
N TRP A 82 3.69 3.61 6.94
CA TRP A 82 4.15 2.67 5.93
C TRP A 82 4.99 1.55 6.54
N LEU A 83 5.93 1.91 7.42
CA LEU A 83 6.75 0.93 8.13
C LEU A 83 5.90 0.03 9.02
N ILE A 84 4.96 0.58 9.80
CA ILE A 84 4.07 -0.20 10.67
C ILE A 84 3.29 -1.23 9.84
N TYR A 85 2.57 -0.80 8.80
CA TYR A 85 1.79 -1.73 7.97
C TYR A 85 2.66 -2.79 7.30
N SER A 86 3.85 -2.41 6.81
CA SER A 86 4.78 -3.35 6.18
C SER A 86 5.27 -4.43 7.15
N HIS A 87 5.63 -4.03 8.38
CA HIS A 87 6.11 -4.94 9.41
C HIS A 87 5.01 -5.82 9.96
N VAL A 88 3.81 -5.27 10.20
CA VAL A 88 2.65 -6.06 10.63
C VAL A 88 2.29 -7.09 9.55
N ALA A 89 2.23 -6.69 8.27
CA ALA A 89 1.93 -7.62 7.19
C ALA A 89 2.98 -8.75 7.08
N TRP A 90 4.27 -8.41 7.19
CA TRP A 90 5.35 -9.39 7.22
C TRP A 90 5.24 -10.33 8.43
N PHE A 91 5.09 -9.78 9.63
CA PHE A 91 5.03 -10.57 10.87
C PHE A 91 3.81 -11.50 10.88
N MET A 92 2.63 -10.99 10.54
CA MET A 92 1.41 -11.79 10.50
C MET A 92 1.54 -12.92 9.46
N ARG A 93 2.15 -12.66 8.30
CA ARG A 93 2.40 -13.73 7.31
C ARG A 93 3.38 -14.78 7.85
N SER A 94 4.55 -14.36 8.33
CA SER A 94 5.64 -15.25 8.74
C SER A 94 5.37 -16.06 10.01
N TYR A 95 4.47 -15.62 10.89
CA TYR A 95 4.27 -16.31 12.18
C TYR A 95 2.87 -16.87 12.38
N ILE A 96 1.87 -16.41 11.63
CA ILE A 96 0.47 -16.83 11.81
C ILE A 96 -0.08 -17.57 10.59
N PHE A 97 0.38 -17.25 9.38
CA PHE A 97 -0.14 -17.85 8.13
C PHE A 97 0.83 -18.84 7.46
N ASP A 98 1.92 -19.20 8.13
CA ASP A 98 3.06 -19.99 7.62
C ASP A 98 2.74 -21.47 7.27
N SER A 99 1.46 -21.89 7.33
CA SER A 99 1.06 -23.23 6.93
C SER A 99 0.73 -23.39 5.44
N ILE A 100 0.69 -22.33 4.61
CA ILE A 100 0.18 -22.46 3.23
C ILE A 100 1.10 -21.94 2.11
N HIS A 101 1.92 -20.89 2.22
CA HIS A 101 2.74 -20.42 1.07
C HIS A 101 4.09 -19.79 1.45
N ALA A 102 5.12 -20.14 0.65
CA ALA A 102 6.53 -19.75 0.66
C ALA A 102 6.88 -18.38 1.29
N GLU A 103 8.08 -18.32 1.90
CA GLU A 103 8.70 -17.17 2.56
C GLU A 103 8.40 -15.84 1.84
N ALA A 104 7.53 -14.99 2.40
CA ALA A 104 7.60 -13.57 2.02
C ALA A 104 8.76 -12.93 2.74
N SER A 105 9.73 -12.49 1.97
CA SER A 105 10.78 -11.64 2.47
C SER A 105 10.19 -10.29 2.95
N ARG A 106 10.76 -9.70 4.01
CA ARG A 106 10.40 -8.33 4.47
C ARG A 106 10.36 -7.31 3.32
N PRO A 107 11.34 -7.30 2.38
CA PRO A 107 11.29 -6.40 1.22
C PRO A 107 10.03 -6.51 0.38
N ASN A 108 9.47 -7.71 0.21
CA ASN A 108 8.26 -7.91 -0.59
C ASN A 108 7.07 -7.17 0.03
N MET A 109 6.88 -7.27 1.34
CA MET A 109 5.78 -6.57 2.02
C MET A 109 5.96 -5.05 2.03
N MET A 110 7.20 -4.57 2.18
CA MET A 110 7.50 -3.14 2.05
C MET A 110 7.11 -2.58 0.68
N ARG A 111 7.37 -3.33 -0.41
CA ARG A 111 6.96 -2.93 -1.77
C ARG A 111 5.44 -2.90 -1.94
N VAL A 112 4.76 -3.97 -1.52
CA VAL A 112 3.30 -4.10 -1.66
C VAL A 112 2.56 -3.02 -0.87
N VAL A 113 2.97 -2.79 0.38
CA VAL A 113 2.36 -1.75 1.21
C VAL A 113 2.75 -0.38 0.69
N GLY A 114 4.01 -0.17 0.29
CA GLY A 114 4.47 1.15 -0.10
C GLY A 114 3.96 1.64 -1.46
N ILE A 115 3.71 0.76 -2.43
CA ILE A 115 3.03 1.16 -3.68
C ILE A 115 1.61 1.66 -3.42
N ALA A 116 0.95 1.14 -2.37
CA ALA A 116 -0.38 1.59 -1.96
C ALA A 116 -0.39 3.05 -1.46
N TYR A 117 0.75 3.56 -0.96
CA TYR A 117 0.89 4.97 -0.56
C TYR A 117 0.85 5.94 -1.75
N GLY A 118 0.88 5.44 -2.99
CA GLY A 118 0.58 6.25 -4.17
C GLY A 118 -0.79 6.95 -4.10
N ALA A 119 -1.78 6.29 -3.50
CA ALA A 119 -3.07 6.90 -3.17
C ALA A 119 -2.94 8.11 -2.23
N GLY A 120 -1.93 8.11 -1.36
CA GLY A 120 -1.67 9.16 -0.39
C GLY A 120 -1.20 10.47 -1.01
N LEU A 121 -0.79 10.48 -2.28
CA LEU A 121 -0.45 11.72 -2.99
C LEU A 121 -1.63 12.70 -3.03
N PHE A 122 -2.87 12.21 -3.01
CA PHE A 122 -4.06 13.05 -2.93
C PHE A 122 -4.17 13.86 -1.63
N ARG A 123 -3.42 13.49 -0.57
CA ARG A 123 -3.40 14.28 0.67
C ARG A 123 -2.87 15.70 0.47
N ALA A 124 -2.07 15.96 -0.57
CA ALA A 124 -1.64 17.32 -0.93
C ALA A 124 -2.82 18.26 -1.23
N LEU A 125 -3.95 17.71 -1.70
CA LEU A 125 -5.19 18.47 -1.93
C LEU A 125 -5.90 18.86 -0.62
N GLY A 126 -5.38 18.43 0.53
CA GLY A 126 -5.82 18.86 1.86
C GLY A 126 -5.64 20.36 2.12
N ILE A 127 -4.85 21.07 1.31
CA ILE A 127 -4.67 22.53 1.38
C ILE A 127 -5.95 23.32 1.04
N VAL A 128 -6.96 22.68 0.44
CA VAL A 128 -8.19 23.37 0.02
C VAL A 128 -9.04 23.76 1.25
N PRO A 129 -9.31 25.05 1.49
CA PRO A 129 -10.09 25.49 2.65
C PRO A 129 -11.51 24.89 2.66
N GLY A 130 -12.00 24.53 3.84
CA GLY A 130 -13.37 24.04 4.07
C GLY A 130 -13.61 22.56 3.71
N ILE A 131 -12.85 21.98 2.79
CA ILE A 131 -12.96 20.55 2.40
C ILE A 131 -11.66 19.75 2.56
N GLY A 132 -10.56 20.42 2.89
CA GLY A 132 -9.21 19.84 2.95
C GLY A 132 -9.08 18.66 3.90
N GLU A 133 -9.58 18.80 5.13
CA GLU A 133 -9.59 17.72 6.12
C GLU A 133 -10.37 16.49 5.64
N LEU A 134 -11.50 16.71 4.95
CA LEU A 134 -12.29 15.63 4.37
C LEU A 134 -11.51 14.91 3.26
N ILE A 135 -10.84 15.64 2.38
CA ILE A 135 -10.00 15.05 1.33
C ILE A 135 -8.86 14.24 1.94
N PHE A 136 -8.20 14.79 2.97
CA PHE A 136 -7.11 14.12 3.67
C PHE A 136 -7.58 12.80 4.34
N ALA A 137 -8.74 12.83 4.99
CA ALA A 137 -9.36 11.66 5.61
C ALA A 137 -9.71 10.59 4.56
N LEU A 138 -10.34 10.99 3.45
CA LEU A 138 -10.68 10.09 2.35
C LEU A 138 -9.44 9.45 1.72
N ALA A 139 -8.38 10.24 1.47
CA ALA A 139 -7.12 9.72 0.96
C ALA A 139 -6.47 8.72 1.94
N THR A 140 -6.56 8.98 3.24
CA THR A 140 -6.06 8.06 4.28
C THR A 140 -6.83 6.74 4.29
N ILE A 141 -8.16 6.80 4.21
CA ILE A 141 -8.99 5.59 4.08
C ILE A 141 -8.63 4.83 2.80
N TRP A 142 -8.41 5.55 1.68
CA TRP A 142 -8.07 4.95 0.40
C TRP A 142 -6.72 4.21 0.44
N ILE A 143 -5.71 4.74 1.15
CA ILE A 143 -4.45 4.02 1.38
C ILE A 143 -4.71 2.70 2.10
N VAL A 144 -5.52 2.70 3.17
CA VAL A 144 -5.83 1.48 3.93
C VAL A 144 -6.55 0.45 3.06
N VAL A 145 -7.50 0.90 2.22
CA VAL A 145 -8.18 0.04 1.23
C VAL A 145 -7.18 -0.54 0.22
N ALA A 146 -6.28 0.28 -0.31
CA ALA A 146 -5.26 -0.15 -1.25
C ALA A 146 -4.30 -1.19 -0.63
N ILE A 147 -3.89 -0.99 0.62
CA ILE A 147 -3.10 -1.99 1.37
C ILE A 147 -3.89 -3.28 1.51
N ALA A 148 -5.17 -3.22 1.89
CA ALA A 148 -5.99 -4.42 2.06
C ALA A 148 -6.14 -5.22 0.76
N VAL A 149 -6.39 -4.54 -0.37
CA VAL A 149 -6.46 -5.19 -1.70
C VAL A 149 -5.11 -5.76 -2.09
N GLY A 150 -4.03 -5.00 -1.91
CA GLY A 150 -2.67 -5.43 -2.21
C GLY A 150 -2.28 -6.69 -1.44
N LEU A 151 -2.47 -6.69 -0.13
CA LEU A 151 -2.19 -7.83 0.73
C LEU A 151 -3.06 -9.04 0.38
N LYS A 152 -4.37 -8.87 0.16
CA LYS A 152 -5.20 -10.00 -0.29
C LYS A 152 -4.63 -10.63 -1.57
N SER A 153 -4.30 -9.81 -2.56
CA SER A 153 -3.87 -10.28 -3.87
C SER A 153 -2.50 -10.97 -3.88
N THR A 154 -1.58 -10.51 -3.03
CA THR A 154 -0.18 -10.95 -2.96
C THR A 154 0.04 -12.10 -1.99
N LEU A 155 -0.80 -12.19 -0.95
CA LEU A 155 -0.83 -13.28 0.00
C LEU A 155 -1.77 -14.42 -0.46
N ALA A 156 -2.44 -14.24 -1.61
CA ALA A 156 -3.38 -15.20 -2.20
C ALA A 156 -4.46 -15.72 -1.22
N PHE A 157 -4.92 -14.87 -0.30
CA PHE A 157 -5.96 -15.25 0.65
C PHE A 157 -7.31 -15.46 -0.05
N LYS A 158 -7.99 -16.56 0.29
CA LYS A 158 -9.33 -16.90 -0.22
C LYS A 158 -10.36 -15.81 0.14
N ASP A 159 -10.37 -15.40 1.40
CA ASP A 159 -11.29 -14.42 1.97
C ASP A 159 -10.54 -13.23 2.58
N TYR A 160 -11.25 -12.14 2.88
CA TYR A 160 -10.66 -10.94 3.49
C TYR A 160 -10.42 -11.05 5.01
N GLY A 161 -10.86 -12.12 5.68
CA GLY A 161 -10.75 -12.29 7.13
C GLY A 161 -9.32 -12.07 7.68
N PRO A 162 -8.31 -12.80 7.17
CA PRO A 162 -6.90 -12.57 7.54
C PRO A 162 -6.42 -11.13 7.33
N VAL A 163 -6.81 -10.52 6.19
CA VAL A 163 -6.44 -9.15 5.83
C VAL A 163 -7.04 -8.15 6.81
N VAL A 164 -8.30 -8.33 7.20
CA VAL A 164 -8.96 -7.47 8.18
C VAL A 164 -8.20 -7.48 9.51
N GLY A 165 -7.70 -8.65 9.94
CA GLY A 165 -6.84 -8.74 11.14
C GLY A 165 -5.55 -7.93 11.01
N ILE A 166 -4.84 -8.08 9.88
CA ILE A 166 -3.61 -7.31 9.60
C ILE A 166 -3.89 -5.80 9.61
N ILE A 167 -4.95 -5.38 8.92
CA ILE A 167 -5.35 -3.97 8.82
C ILE A 167 -5.76 -3.43 10.18
N ALA A 168 -6.54 -4.18 10.97
CA ALA A 168 -6.98 -3.74 12.30
C ALA A 168 -5.79 -3.49 13.25
N ILE A 169 -4.80 -4.40 13.26
CA ILE A 169 -3.58 -4.22 14.05
C ILE A 169 -2.78 -3.01 13.55
N GLY A 170 -2.62 -2.89 12.22
CA GLY A 170 -1.92 -1.75 11.62
C GLY A 170 -2.59 -0.40 11.93
N VAL A 171 -3.91 -0.32 11.84
CA VAL A 171 -4.71 0.86 12.20
C VAL A 171 -4.55 1.18 13.68
N LEU A 172 -4.65 0.18 14.57
CA LEU A 172 -4.50 0.37 16.01
C LEU A 172 -3.13 0.96 16.36
N LEU A 173 -2.05 0.37 15.84
CA LEU A 173 -0.69 0.85 16.09
C LEU A 173 -0.47 2.26 15.53
N ASN A 174 -0.97 2.55 14.32
CA ASN A 174 -0.90 3.88 13.73
C ASN A 174 -1.68 4.91 14.53
N PHE A 175 -2.88 4.55 15.00
CA PHE A 175 -3.72 5.43 15.80
C PHE A 175 -3.05 5.75 17.13
N THR A 176 -2.51 4.74 17.83
CA THR A 176 -1.75 4.95 19.06
C THR A 176 -0.53 5.84 18.85
N LEU A 177 0.25 5.60 17.78
CA LEU A 177 1.40 6.45 17.44
C LEU A 177 0.97 7.88 17.13
N SER A 178 -0.09 8.06 16.34
CA SER A 178 -0.61 9.39 15.98
C SER A 178 -1.08 10.14 17.22
N ALA A 179 -1.86 9.49 18.09
CA ALA A 179 -2.31 10.08 19.34
C ALA A 179 -1.14 10.50 20.24
N PHE A 180 -0.08 9.69 20.31
CA PHE A 180 1.13 10.05 21.04
C PHE A 180 1.84 11.28 20.43
N VAL A 181 2.04 11.28 19.11
CA VAL A 181 2.69 12.40 18.40
C VAL A 181 1.92 13.70 18.61
N PHE A 182 0.60 13.68 18.47
CA PHE A 182 -0.23 14.88 18.66
C PHE A 182 -0.33 15.33 20.12
N ALA A 183 -0.18 14.43 21.09
CA ALA A 183 -0.22 14.78 22.51
C ALA A 183 1.09 15.43 23.01
N PHE A 184 2.22 15.15 22.36
CA PHE A 184 3.56 15.52 22.86
C PHE A 184 4.42 16.30 21.86
N GLY A 185 3.93 16.58 20.65
CA GLY A 185 4.63 17.40 19.65
C GLY A 185 4.03 18.79 19.56
#